data_AF-A0A1G6WWH2-F1
#
_entry.id   AF-A0A1G6WWH2-F1
#
_cell.length_a   1.000
_cell.length_b   1.000
_cell.length_c   1.000
_cell.angle_alpha   90.00
_cell.angle_beta   90.00
_cell.angle_gamma   90.00
#
_symmetry.space_group_name_H-M   'P 1'
#
loop_
_entity.id
_entity.type
_entity.pdbx_description
1 polymer ?
#
loop_
_entity_poly.entity_id
_entity_poly.type
_entity_poly.pdbx_seq_one_letter_code
_entity_poly.pdbx_strand_id
1 'polypeptide(L)'
;MTAIFDRLRPGAQFTDLFVTLSLAGVLIWFGLMNISGASAETVDRWLKGHMFLSGLQENKQWIMWALGGAQALSGLLIVLHSVPERVKRYAYGFVVLWSAASLSLLLTNPVWIGSLGGFPAIGSGQGLLKYITIGGLALWCLGHRHGKLVMLIGIIVVLGWIGGMKFTQIEADGIAPLLKTSPVFNWWLPVYLGTMQASYVIGAIELATVALLTGNWWNQRAYMLGLALAAGTFIVTLSFMVTFAPTWNGSLGGFPYLTSSGQFLLKDLLLLAGCCVLAAKGR
;
A
#
# COMPACT_ATOMS: atom_id res chain seq x y z
N MET A 1 -12.97 6.85 28.22
CA MET A 1 -12.35 6.83 26.88
C MET A 1 -11.55 5.56 26.58
N THR A 2 -10.76 4.98 27.50
CA THR A 2 -10.04 3.69 27.29
C THR A 2 -10.97 2.53 26.93
N ALA A 3 -12.16 2.46 27.54
CA ALA A 3 -13.17 1.45 27.23
C ALA A 3 -13.70 1.51 25.77
N ILE A 4 -13.64 2.67 25.12
CA ILE A 4 -14.09 2.82 23.72
C ILE A 4 -13.06 2.20 22.78
N PHE A 5 -11.77 2.55 22.96
CA PHE A 5 -10.71 1.95 22.16
C PHE A 5 -10.61 0.44 22.37
N ASP A 6 -10.85 -0.06 23.57
CA ASP A 6 -10.85 -1.51 23.83
C ASP A 6 -12.00 -2.25 23.13
N ARG A 7 -13.15 -1.60 22.94
CA ARG A 7 -14.29 -2.17 22.19
C ARG A 7 -14.09 -2.13 20.67
N LEU A 8 -13.30 -1.18 20.17
CA LEU A 8 -13.05 -1.00 18.74
C LEU A 8 -11.87 -1.84 18.21
N ARG A 9 -11.11 -2.52 19.09
CA ARG A 9 -10.01 -3.38 18.66
C ARG A 9 -10.54 -4.62 17.93
N PRO A 10 -9.94 -4.99 16.78
CA PRO A 10 -10.32 -6.21 16.09
C PRO A 10 -9.97 -7.45 16.93
N GLY A 11 -10.83 -8.46 16.87
CA GLY A 11 -10.54 -9.78 17.44
C GLY A 11 -9.44 -10.51 16.67
N ALA A 12 -8.75 -11.44 17.33
CA ALA A 12 -7.65 -12.22 16.71
C ALA A 12 -8.11 -12.97 15.45
N GLN A 13 -9.21 -13.74 15.56
CA GLN A 13 -9.78 -14.49 14.43
C GLN A 13 -10.13 -13.60 13.23
N PHE A 14 -10.75 -12.45 13.47
CA PHE A 14 -11.05 -11.47 12.41
C PHE A 14 -9.76 -10.95 11.77
N THR A 15 -8.76 -10.62 12.58
CA THR A 15 -7.48 -10.10 12.11
C THR A 15 -6.76 -11.11 11.23
N ASP A 16 -6.68 -12.36 11.67
CA ASP A 16 -6.03 -13.45 10.90
C ASP A 16 -6.74 -13.68 9.56
N LEU A 17 -8.08 -13.74 9.58
CA LEU A 17 -8.88 -13.90 8.37
C LEU A 17 -8.70 -12.70 7.43
N PHE A 18 -8.79 -11.47 7.95
CA PHE A 18 -8.66 -10.25 7.16
C PHE A 18 -7.28 -10.13 6.50
N VAL A 19 -6.20 -10.44 7.24
CA VAL A 19 -4.84 -10.47 6.69
C VAL A 19 -4.72 -11.54 5.60
N THR A 20 -5.22 -12.75 5.85
CA THR A 20 -5.16 -13.88 4.90
C THR A 20 -5.87 -13.54 3.60
N LEU A 21 -7.11 -13.05 3.68
CA LEU A 21 -7.92 -12.69 2.52
C LEU A 21 -7.33 -11.49 1.76
N SER A 22 -6.82 -10.49 2.48
CA SER A 22 -6.23 -9.30 1.86
C SER A 22 -4.93 -9.63 1.11
N LEU A 23 -4.00 -10.36 1.75
CA LEU A 23 -2.75 -10.79 1.11
C LEU A 23 -3.03 -11.68 -0.11
N ALA A 24 -3.86 -12.71 0.06
CA ALA A 24 -4.19 -13.62 -1.02
C ALA A 24 -4.89 -12.90 -2.18
N GLY A 25 -5.88 -12.06 -1.88
CA GLY A 25 -6.62 -11.29 -2.87
C GLY A 25 -5.72 -10.39 -3.70
N VAL A 26 -4.85 -9.60 -3.05
CA VAL A 26 -3.92 -8.71 -3.76
C VAL A 26 -2.89 -9.48 -4.58
N LEU A 27 -2.36 -10.61 -4.05
CA LEU A 27 -1.39 -11.43 -4.76
C LEU A 27 -1.99 -12.13 -5.98
N ILE A 28 -3.20 -12.70 -5.85
CA ILE A 28 -3.92 -13.30 -6.97
C ILE A 28 -4.23 -12.24 -8.02
N TRP A 29 -4.72 -11.07 -7.59
CA TRP A 29 -5.07 -9.99 -8.51
C TRP A 29 -3.86 -9.50 -9.32
N PHE A 30 -2.77 -9.12 -8.66
CA PHE A 30 -1.55 -8.68 -9.35
C PHE A 30 -0.91 -9.81 -10.16
N GLY A 31 -1.00 -11.05 -9.68
CA GLY A 31 -0.55 -12.24 -10.41
C GLY A 31 -1.26 -12.40 -11.76
N LEU A 32 -2.59 -12.34 -11.75
CA LEU A 32 -3.41 -12.43 -12.97
C LEU A 32 -3.20 -11.23 -13.90
N MET A 33 -3.01 -10.02 -13.36
CA MET A 33 -2.67 -8.85 -14.17
C MET A 33 -1.32 -8.98 -14.89
N ASN A 34 -0.33 -9.58 -14.23
CA ASN A 34 0.97 -9.86 -14.83
C ASN A 34 0.87 -10.96 -15.90
N ILE A 35 0.12 -12.04 -15.64
CA ILE A 35 -0.08 -13.14 -16.60
C ILE A 35 -0.81 -12.68 -17.86
N SER A 36 -1.86 -11.87 -17.69
CA SER A 36 -2.69 -11.34 -18.80
C SER A 36 -2.01 -10.26 -19.65
N GLY A 37 -0.83 -9.77 -19.25
CA GLY A 37 -0.17 -8.67 -19.95
C GLY A 37 -0.65 -7.27 -19.53
N ALA A 38 -1.64 -7.16 -18.66
CA ALA A 38 -2.21 -5.88 -18.22
C ALA A 38 -1.19 -4.98 -17.51
N SER A 39 -0.18 -5.58 -16.87
CA SER A 39 0.92 -4.85 -16.21
C SER A 39 2.10 -4.52 -17.13
N ALA A 40 2.02 -4.79 -18.44
CA ALA A 40 3.18 -4.73 -19.34
C ALA A 40 3.86 -3.35 -19.34
N GLU A 41 3.08 -2.28 -19.42
CA GLU A 41 3.63 -0.92 -19.40
C GLU A 41 4.32 -0.60 -18.07
N THR A 42 3.76 -1.09 -16.96
CA THR A 42 4.34 -0.88 -15.63
C THR A 42 5.66 -1.64 -15.49
N VAL A 43 5.70 -2.91 -15.90
CA VAL A 43 6.93 -3.72 -15.85
C VAL A 43 8.00 -3.18 -16.79
N ASP A 44 7.62 -2.76 -18.00
CA ASP A 44 8.53 -2.13 -18.97
C ASP A 44 9.18 -0.87 -18.40
N ARG A 45 8.39 -0.01 -17.74
CA ARG A 45 8.87 1.21 -17.05
C ARG A 45 9.87 0.87 -15.94
N TRP A 46 9.58 -0.13 -15.12
CA TRP A 46 10.47 -0.52 -14.02
C TRP A 46 11.75 -1.18 -14.53
N LEU A 47 11.69 -2.05 -15.54
CA LEU A 47 12.88 -2.65 -16.14
C LEU A 47 13.76 -1.59 -16.81
N LYS A 48 13.18 -0.71 -17.64
CA LYS A 48 13.90 0.39 -18.32
C LYS A 48 14.62 1.30 -17.34
N GLY A 49 13.94 1.69 -16.27
CA GLY A 49 14.52 2.61 -15.30
C GLY A 49 15.55 1.98 -14.37
N HIS A 50 15.70 0.65 -14.35
CA HIS A 50 16.56 -0.04 -13.39
C HIS A 50 18.02 -0.02 -13.84
N MET A 51 18.92 0.45 -12.95
CA MET A 51 20.37 0.55 -13.19
C MET A 51 21.01 -0.70 -13.79
N PHE A 52 20.62 -1.90 -13.34
CA PHE A 52 21.23 -3.17 -13.75
C PHE A 52 20.33 -4.08 -14.60
N LEU A 53 19.02 -3.83 -14.64
CA LEU A 53 18.04 -4.77 -15.24
C LEU A 53 17.45 -4.22 -16.54
N SER A 54 17.94 -3.07 -17.01
CA SER A 54 17.53 -2.45 -18.26
C SER A 54 17.75 -3.37 -19.47
N GLY A 55 18.77 -4.22 -19.45
CA GLY A 55 19.02 -5.22 -20.51
C GLY A 55 18.02 -6.40 -20.54
N LEU A 56 17.18 -6.58 -19.52
CA LEU A 56 16.20 -7.67 -19.47
C LEU A 56 14.86 -7.33 -20.15
N GLN A 57 14.75 -6.17 -20.80
CA GLN A 57 13.53 -5.73 -21.49
C GLN A 57 13.06 -6.70 -22.57
N GLU A 58 14.00 -7.34 -23.28
CA GLU A 58 13.69 -8.34 -24.30
C GLU A 58 12.97 -9.56 -23.69
N ASN A 59 13.24 -9.85 -22.41
CA ASN A 59 12.64 -10.94 -21.65
C ASN A 59 11.41 -10.51 -20.83
N LYS A 60 10.86 -9.30 -21.05
CA LYS A 60 9.78 -8.75 -20.21
C LYS A 60 8.57 -9.67 -20.08
N GLN A 61 8.19 -10.35 -21.17
CA GLN A 61 7.03 -11.24 -21.19
C GLN A 61 7.24 -12.42 -20.22
N TRP A 62 8.41 -13.05 -20.28
CA TRP A 62 8.78 -14.15 -19.39
C TRP A 62 8.87 -13.70 -17.94
N ILE A 63 9.44 -12.52 -17.68
CA ILE A 63 9.51 -11.93 -16.34
C ILE A 63 8.11 -11.71 -15.78
N MET A 64 7.20 -11.14 -16.57
CA MET A 64 5.81 -10.93 -16.17
C MET A 64 5.11 -12.25 -15.86
N TRP A 65 5.24 -13.26 -16.70
CA TRP A 65 4.64 -14.57 -16.45
C TRP A 65 5.20 -15.26 -15.21
N ALA A 66 6.53 -15.23 -15.03
CA ALA A 66 7.17 -15.83 -13.87
C ALA A 66 6.74 -15.14 -12.57
N LEU A 67 6.80 -13.81 -12.53
CA LEU A 67 6.36 -13.02 -11.37
C LEU A 67 4.85 -13.18 -11.13
N GLY A 68 4.05 -13.13 -12.18
CA GLY A 68 2.61 -13.27 -12.11
C GLY A 68 2.17 -14.64 -11.61
N GLY A 69 2.79 -15.70 -12.12
CA GLY A 69 2.58 -17.08 -11.68
C GLY A 69 2.98 -17.27 -10.23
N ALA A 70 4.15 -16.77 -9.82
CA ALA A 70 4.61 -16.86 -8.43
C ALA A 70 3.68 -16.11 -7.45
N GLN A 71 3.20 -14.92 -7.84
CA GLN A 71 2.23 -14.14 -7.06
C GLN A 71 0.89 -14.87 -6.95
N ALA A 72 0.31 -15.30 -8.06
CA ALA A 72 -0.98 -15.99 -8.07
C ALA A 72 -0.93 -17.30 -7.27
N LEU A 73 0.11 -18.11 -7.48
CA LEU A 73 0.32 -19.34 -6.72
C LEU A 73 0.47 -19.05 -5.22
N SER A 74 1.27 -18.06 -4.84
CA SER A 74 1.44 -17.69 -3.43
C SER A 74 0.12 -17.27 -2.78
N GLY A 75 -0.69 -16.47 -3.48
CA GLY A 75 -2.01 -16.08 -2.98
C GLY A 75 -2.97 -17.26 -2.83
N LEU A 76 -2.99 -18.20 -3.79
CA LEU A 76 -3.78 -19.43 -3.70
C LEU A 76 -3.34 -20.30 -2.51
N LEU A 77 -2.03 -20.47 -2.31
CA LEU A 77 -1.51 -21.24 -1.18
C LEU A 77 -1.90 -20.61 0.17
N ILE A 78 -1.94 -19.28 0.26
CA ILE A 78 -2.31 -18.56 1.48
C ILE A 78 -3.79 -18.74 1.82
N VAL A 79 -4.70 -18.60 0.84
CA VAL A 79 -6.16 -18.60 1.10
C VAL A 79 -6.75 -19.99 1.32
N LEU A 80 -6.18 -21.02 0.68
CA LEU A 80 -6.75 -22.37 0.73
C LEU A 80 -6.55 -22.99 2.11
N HIS A 81 -7.65 -23.23 2.81
CA HIS A 81 -7.64 -23.83 4.15
C HIS A 81 -7.02 -25.24 4.17
N SER A 82 -7.15 -26.00 3.07
CA SER A 82 -6.58 -27.34 2.93
C SER A 82 -5.06 -27.37 2.82
N VAL A 83 -4.40 -26.23 2.57
CA VAL A 83 -2.94 -26.15 2.42
C VAL A 83 -2.28 -26.18 3.80
N PRO A 84 -1.32 -27.10 4.05
CA PRO A 84 -0.61 -27.15 5.33
C PRO A 84 0.18 -25.87 5.62
N GLU A 85 0.26 -25.45 6.88
CA GLU A 85 1.00 -24.25 7.30
C GLU A 85 2.48 -24.26 6.89
N ARG A 86 3.11 -25.45 6.84
CA ARG A 86 4.48 -25.61 6.33
C ARG A 86 4.64 -25.17 4.88
N VAL A 87 3.60 -25.34 4.06
CA VAL A 87 3.60 -24.93 2.64
C VAL A 87 3.30 -23.44 2.53
N LYS A 88 2.34 -22.91 3.31
CA LYS A 88 2.04 -21.46 3.34
C LYS A 88 3.25 -20.61 3.70
N ARG A 89 4.17 -21.12 4.51
CA ARG A 89 5.45 -20.46 4.82
C ARG A 89 6.27 -20.11 3.57
N TYR A 90 6.26 -20.94 2.52
CA TYR A 90 6.96 -20.60 1.28
C TYR A 90 6.30 -19.42 0.55
N ALA A 91 4.96 -19.37 0.56
CA ALA A 91 4.22 -18.24 0.00
C ALA A 91 4.51 -16.94 0.76
N TYR A 92 4.49 -16.95 2.09
CA TYR A 92 4.88 -15.78 2.87
C TYR A 92 6.37 -15.41 2.67
N GLY A 93 7.25 -16.40 2.58
CA GLY A 93 8.67 -16.18 2.26
C GLY A 93 8.86 -15.49 0.91
N PHE A 94 8.10 -15.90 -0.12
CA PHE A 94 8.06 -15.21 -1.41
C PHE A 94 7.60 -13.75 -1.25
N VAL A 95 6.56 -13.46 -0.46
CA VAL A 95 6.10 -12.08 -0.22
C VAL A 95 7.18 -11.21 0.43
N VAL A 96 7.96 -11.77 1.36
CA VAL A 96 9.10 -11.06 1.98
C VAL A 96 10.16 -10.73 0.93
N LEU A 97 10.59 -11.71 0.14
CA LEU A 97 11.60 -11.53 -0.91
C LEU A 97 11.12 -10.54 -1.98
N TRP A 98 9.87 -10.66 -2.40
CA TRP A 98 9.23 -9.76 -3.35
C TRP A 98 9.14 -8.33 -2.83
N SER A 99 8.82 -8.16 -1.54
CA SER A 99 8.80 -6.84 -0.90
C SER A 99 10.19 -6.20 -0.87
N ALA A 100 11.23 -6.97 -0.54
CA ALA A 100 12.62 -6.50 -0.58
C ALA A 100 13.06 -6.11 -2.00
N ALA A 101 12.75 -6.94 -3.00
CA ALA A 101 13.04 -6.65 -4.41
C ALA A 101 12.28 -5.41 -4.92
N SER A 102 11.04 -5.21 -4.47
CA SER A 102 10.26 -4.01 -4.83
C SER A 102 10.84 -2.76 -4.19
N LEU A 103 11.33 -2.84 -2.94
CA LEU A 103 11.96 -1.72 -2.25
C LEU A 103 13.31 -1.35 -2.83
N SER A 104 14.08 -2.31 -3.37
CA SER A 104 15.36 -2.00 -4.02
C SER A 104 15.20 -1.08 -5.24
N LEU A 105 14.02 -1.08 -5.88
CA LEU A 105 13.70 -0.16 -6.97
C LEU A 105 13.77 1.32 -6.56
N LEU A 106 13.61 1.66 -5.27
CA LEU A 106 13.80 3.04 -4.79
C LEU A 106 15.25 3.53 -4.95
N LEU A 107 16.22 2.61 -4.96
CA LEU A 107 17.65 2.90 -5.06
C LEU A 107 18.16 2.83 -6.50
N THR A 108 17.49 2.04 -7.34
CA THR A 108 17.98 1.73 -8.69
C THR A 108 17.19 2.40 -9.82
N ASN A 109 16.01 2.95 -9.53
CA ASN A 109 15.16 3.64 -10.51
C ASN A 109 15.05 5.16 -10.22
N PRO A 110 14.78 5.98 -11.26
CA PRO A 110 14.57 7.42 -11.09
C PRO A 110 13.18 7.71 -10.49
N VAL A 111 13.04 7.46 -9.19
CA VAL A 111 11.80 7.66 -8.43
C VAL A 111 11.69 9.06 -7.80
N TRP A 112 12.81 9.78 -7.73
CA TRP A 112 12.93 11.10 -7.12
C TRP A 112 12.61 12.20 -8.12
N ILE A 113 11.89 13.24 -7.68
CA ILE A 113 11.42 14.34 -8.52
C ILE A 113 12.51 15.41 -8.62
N GLY A 114 13.22 15.45 -9.74
CA GLY A 114 14.31 16.40 -9.98
C GLY A 114 13.88 17.87 -9.91
N SER A 115 12.66 18.20 -10.35
CA SER A 115 12.12 19.57 -10.30
C SER A 115 11.85 20.08 -8.87
N LEU A 116 11.81 19.19 -7.87
CA LEU A 116 11.67 19.52 -6.45
C LEU A 116 13.00 19.37 -5.68
N GLY A 117 14.13 19.25 -6.38
CA GLY A 117 15.45 19.12 -5.77
C GLY A 117 15.93 17.67 -5.58
N GLY A 118 15.21 16.68 -6.13
CA GLY A 118 15.57 15.26 -5.98
C GLY A 118 15.18 14.70 -4.61
N PHE A 119 15.99 13.82 -4.03
CA PHE A 119 15.70 13.23 -2.72
C PHE A 119 15.53 14.33 -1.64
N PRO A 120 14.48 14.32 -0.80
CA PRO A 120 13.51 13.23 -0.61
C PRO A 120 12.20 13.37 -1.41
N ALA A 121 12.08 14.30 -2.37
CA ALA A 121 10.84 14.46 -3.14
C ALA A 121 10.58 13.23 -4.03
N ILE A 122 9.50 12.48 -3.75
CA ILE A 122 9.22 11.17 -4.34
C ILE A 122 7.98 11.21 -5.24
N GLY A 123 8.11 10.67 -6.47
CA GLY A 123 7.04 10.57 -7.45
C GLY A 123 6.54 9.14 -7.59
N SER A 124 6.94 8.46 -8.66
CA SER A 124 6.50 7.09 -8.99
C SER A 124 6.83 6.04 -7.92
N GLY A 125 7.78 6.34 -7.03
CA GLY A 125 8.19 5.46 -5.92
C GLY A 125 7.25 5.44 -4.71
N GLN A 126 6.24 6.32 -4.62
CA GLN A 126 5.34 6.37 -3.45
C GLN A 126 4.66 5.02 -3.17
N GLY A 127 4.25 4.30 -4.23
CA GLY A 127 3.67 2.96 -4.10
C GLY A 127 4.64 1.89 -3.64
N LEU A 128 5.95 2.09 -3.79
CA LEU A 128 6.98 1.14 -3.36
C LEU A 128 7.16 1.15 -1.84
N LEU A 129 7.00 2.31 -1.19
CA LEU A 129 7.10 2.45 0.27
C LEU A 129 6.14 1.50 1.02
N LYS A 130 4.98 1.20 0.40
CA LYS A 130 3.96 0.28 0.92
C LYS A 130 4.50 -1.15 1.12
N TYR A 131 5.53 -1.56 0.38
CA TYR A 131 6.14 -2.88 0.53
C TYR A 131 6.86 -3.08 1.87
N ILE A 132 7.18 -2.01 2.61
CA ILE A 132 7.68 -2.15 3.99
C ILE A 132 6.60 -2.82 4.85
N THR A 133 5.37 -2.31 4.81
CA THR A 133 4.24 -2.89 5.58
C THR A 133 3.86 -4.27 5.08
N ILE A 134 3.85 -4.49 3.75
CA ILE A 134 3.53 -5.79 3.15
C ILE A 134 4.55 -6.86 3.56
N GLY A 135 5.84 -6.53 3.53
CA GLY A 135 6.90 -7.40 4.04
C GLY A 135 6.77 -7.64 5.54
N GLY A 136 6.42 -6.61 6.31
CA GLY A 136 6.13 -6.72 7.74
C GLY A 136 4.98 -7.70 8.04
N LEU A 137 3.89 -7.62 7.29
CA LEU A 137 2.76 -8.56 7.38
C LEU A 137 3.21 -10.01 7.13
N ALA A 138 3.95 -10.23 6.03
CA ALA A 138 4.44 -11.56 5.71
C ALA A 138 5.42 -12.10 6.78
N LEU A 139 6.31 -11.25 7.31
CA LEU A 139 7.18 -11.61 8.44
C LEU A 139 6.37 -11.96 9.70
N TRP A 140 5.27 -11.26 9.96
CA TRP A 140 4.39 -11.56 11.08
C TRP A 140 3.67 -12.90 10.90
N CYS A 141 3.15 -13.19 9.71
CA CYS A 141 2.55 -14.49 9.36
C CYS A 141 3.56 -15.65 9.49
N LEU A 142 4.84 -15.39 9.23
CA LEU A 142 5.94 -16.35 9.46
C LEU A 142 6.33 -16.52 10.94
N GLY A 143 5.77 -15.70 11.84
CA GLY A 143 6.07 -15.71 13.27
C GLY A 143 7.30 -14.88 13.68
N HIS A 144 7.95 -14.16 12.77
CA HIS A 144 9.13 -13.36 13.10
C HIS A 144 8.80 -12.26 14.10
N ARG A 145 9.62 -12.13 15.16
CA ARG A 145 9.41 -11.17 16.26
C ARG A 145 9.32 -9.70 15.82
N HIS A 146 9.95 -9.35 14.70
CA HIS A 146 10.01 -7.97 14.20
C HIS A 146 8.88 -7.61 13.23
N GLY A 147 8.00 -8.55 12.84
CA GLY A 147 6.96 -8.27 11.83
C GLY A 147 6.06 -7.07 12.18
N LYS A 148 5.59 -6.97 13.43
CA LYS A 148 4.80 -5.82 13.89
C LYS A 148 5.59 -4.51 13.84
N LEU A 149 6.86 -4.51 14.25
CA LEU A 149 7.70 -3.31 14.20
C LEU A 149 7.92 -2.84 12.75
N VAL A 150 8.18 -3.77 11.83
CA VAL A 150 8.34 -3.47 10.40
C VAL A 150 7.05 -2.88 9.82
N MET A 151 5.88 -3.43 10.17
CA MET A 151 4.59 -2.86 9.77
C MET A 151 4.41 -1.42 10.27
N LEU A 152 4.69 -1.17 11.55
CA LEU A 152 4.56 0.16 12.15
C LEU A 152 5.48 1.17 11.45
N ILE A 153 6.75 0.81 11.24
CA ILE A 153 7.71 1.64 10.51
C ILE A 153 7.20 1.90 9.09
N GLY A 154 6.71 0.88 8.40
CA GLY A 154 6.17 1.04 7.05
C GLY A 154 5.00 2.01 6.98
N ILE A 155 4.05 1.93 7.91
CA ILE A 155 2.91 2.86 7.98
C ILE A 155 3.38 4.28 8.28
N ILE A 156 4.30 4.46 9.23
CA ILE A 156 4.90 5.76 9.57
C ILE A 156 5.62 6.36 8.35
N VAL A 157 6.41 5.56 7.65
CA VAL A 157 7.15 5.97 6.45
C VAL A 157 6.19 6.37 5.33
N VAL A 158 5.14 5.57 5.06
CA VAL A 158 4.17 5.89 4.02
C VAL A 158 3.43 7.19 4.34
N LEU A 159 2.85 7.32 5.53
CA LEU A 159 2.09 8.52 5.90
C LEU A 159 3.00 9.75 6.04
N GLY A 160 4.20 9.60 6.57
CA GLY A 160 5.14 10.70 6.75
C GLY A 160 5.69 11.23 5.43
N TRP A 161 6.07 10.32 4.53
CA TRP A 161 6.69 10.71 3.26
C TRP A 161 5.64 11.22 2.27
N ILE A 162 4.52 10.51 2.10
CA ILE A 162 3.44 10.94 1.20
C ILE A 162 2.76 12.19 1.77
N GLY A 163 2.54 12.26 3.10
CA GLY A 163 2.02 13.45 3.76
C GLY A 163 2.92 14.66 3.65
N GLY A 164 4.24 14.47 3.69
CA GLY A 164 5.20 15.53 3.39
C GLY A 164 5.09 16.05 1.94
N MET A 165 4.87 15.16 0.97
CA MET A 165 4.67 15.54 -0.43
C MET A 165 3.40 16.35 -0.67
N LYS A 166 2.38 16.24 0.20
CA LYS A 166 1.11 17.00 0.09
C LYS A 166 1.29 18.51 0.16
N PHE A 167 2.45 19.00 0.60
CA PHE A 167 2.81 20.41 0.62
C PHE A 167 3.41 20.91 -0.71
N THR A 168 3.22 20.16 -1.80
CA THR A 168 3.73 20.50 -3.14
C THR A 168 2.59 20.62 -4.15
N GLN A 169 2.79 21.44 -5.19
CA GLN A 169 1.79 21.61 -6.25
C GLN A 169 1.54 20.31 -7.02
N ILE A 170 2.59 19.53 -7.28
CA ILE A 170 2.52 18.25 -8.00
C ILE A 170 1.55 17.29 -7.29
N GLU A 171 1.65 17.19 -5.97
CA GLU A 171 0.81 16.30 -5.20
C GLU A 171 -0.63 16.83 -5.09
N ALA A 172 -0.80 18.15 -4.97
CA ALA A 172 -2.12 18.79 -4.98
C ALA A 172 -2.87 18.51 -6.30
N ASP A 173 -2.18 18.63 -7.44
CA ASP A 173 -2.73 18.30 -8.76
C ASP A 173 -3.04 16.80 -8.88
N GLY A 174 -2.21 15.95 -8.28
CA GLY A 174 -2.39 14.49 -8.26
C GLY A 174 -3.64 14.03 -7.50
N ILE A 175 -3.97 14.67 -6.37
CA ILE A 175 -5.17 14.31 -5.59
C ILE A 175 -6.45 14.98 -6.07
N ALA A 176 -6.37 16.08 -6.82
CA ALA A 176 -7.54 16.86 -7.23
C ALA A 176 -8.62 16.00 -7.92
N PRO A 177 -8.29 15.07 -8.84
CA PRO A 177 -9.28 14.20 -9.47
C PRO A 177 -9.96 13.27 -8.47
N LEU A 178 -9.22 12.73 -7.49
CA LEU A 178 -9.75 11.83 -6.46
C LEU A 178 -10.79 12.55 -5.59
N LEU A 179 -10.46 13.78 -5.15
CA LEU A 179 -11.34 14.60 -4.32
C LEU A 179 -12.64 14.97 -5.04
N LYS A 180 -12.57 15.32 -6.33
CA LYS A 180 -13.74 15.65 -7.16
C LYS A 180 -14.70 14.48 -7.34
N THR A 181 -14.19 13.25 -7.34
CA THR A 181 -15.03 12.05 -7.49
C THR A 181 -15.59 11.51 -6.18
N SER A 182 -15.12 12.00 -5.03
CA SER A 182 -15.51 11.46 -3.73
C SER A 182 -16.87 11.99 -3.25
N PRO A 183 -17.84 11.14 -2.91
CA PRO A 183 -19.09 11.58 -2.29
C PRO A 183 -18.88 12.37 -0.98
N VAL A 184 -17.76 12.11 -0.29
CA VAL A 184 -17.43 12.73 1.01
C VAL A 184 -16.70 14.06 0.84
N PHE A 185 -15.87 14.23 -0.18
CA PHE A 185 -15.02 15.43 -0.34
C PHE A 185 -15.45 16.37 -1.48
N ASN A 186 -16.26 15.91 -2.44
CA ASN A 186 -16.64 16.67 -3.63
C ASN A 186 -17.41 17.96 -3.30
N TRP A 187 -18.11 18.01 -2.16
CA TRP A 187 -19.00 19.11 -1.81
C TRP A 187 -18.38 20.21 -0.93
N TRP A 188 -17.17 20.03 -0.38
CA TRP A 188 -16.62 21.03 0.55
C TRP A 188 -15.13 21.30 0.40
N LEU A 189 -14.28 20.29 0.25
CA LEU A 189 -12.83 20.48 0.38
C LEU A 189 -12.23 21.29 -0.79
N PRO A 190 -12.46 20.95 -2.08
CA PRO A 190 -11.95 21.75 -3.19
C PRO A 190 -12.74 23.03 -3.45
N VAL A 191 -14.04 23.02 -3.10
CA VAL A 191 -14.99 24.11 -3.43
C VAL A 191 -14.76 25.34 -2.53
N TYR A 192 -14.45 25.15 -1.25
CA TYR A 192 -14.26 26.28 -0.32
C TYR A 192 -12.79 26.65 -0.07
N LEU A 193 -11.86 25.70 -0.18
CA LEU A 193 -10.45 25.93 0.18
C LEU A 193 -9.53 26.08 -1.04
N GLY A 194 -9.91 25.55 -2.20
CA GLY A 194 -9.00 25.35 -3.33
C GLY A 194 -8.19 24.06 -3.20
N THR A 195 -7.71 23.53 -4.34
CA THR A 195 -7.02 22.24 -4.42
C THR A 195 -5.76 22.17 -3.55
N MET A 196 -4.99 23.26 -3.48
CA MET A 196 -3.73 23.29 -2.75
C MET A 196 -3.94 23.22 -1.23
N GLN A 197 -4.88 24.00 -0.72
CA GLN A 197 -5.24 24.03 0.69
C GLN A 197 -5.87 22.70 1.13
N ALA A 198 -6.70 22.09 0.27
CA ALA A 198 -7.21 20.73 0.48
C ALA A 198 -6.06 19.72 0.64
N SER A 199 -5.03 19.82 -0.20
CA SER A 199 -3.82 18.99 -0.09
C SER A 199 -3.09 19.22 1.24
N TYR A 200 -2.91 20.48 1.66
CA TYR A 200 -2.26 20.80 2.94
C TYR A 200 -3.01 20.24 4.14
N VAL A 201 -4.35 20.28 4.16
CA VAL A 201 -5.16 19.71 5.25
C VAL A 201 -4.96 18.20 5.33
N ILE A 202 -4.97 17.50 4.20
CA ILE A 202 -4.71 16.05 4.15
C ILE A 202 -3.29 15.76 4.64
N GLY A 203 -2.29 16.49 4.15
CA GLY A 203 -0.91 16.35 4.60
C GLY A 203 -0.74 16.59 6.10
N ALA A 204 -1.39 17.61 6.64
CA ALA A 204 -1.37 17.89 8.08
C ALA A 204 -1.99 16.75 8.91
N ILE A 205 -3.10 16.16 8.44
CA ILE A 205 -3.73 14.99 9.08
C ILE A 205 -2.79 13.78 9.03
N GLU A 206 -2.13 13.52 7.91
CA GLU A 206 -1.18 12.40 7.77
C GLU A 206 0.04 12.58 8.69
N LEU A 207 0.62 13.78 8.76
CA LEU A 207 1.75 14.08 9.66
C LEU A 207 1.34 14.06 11.14
N ALA A 208 0.15 14.55 11.49
CA ALA A 208 -0.39 14.43 12.84
C ALA A 208 -0.61 12.96 13.23
N THR A 209 -1.08 12.14 12.28
CA THR A 209 -1.24 10.69 12.47
C THR A 209 0.11 10.03 12.75
N VAL A 210 1.17 10.41 12.02
CA VAL A 210 2.54 9.94 12.29
C VAL A 210 2.97 10.31 13.71
N ALA A 211 2.80 11.56 14.12
CA ALA A 211 3.15 11.99 15.48
C ALA A 211 2.43 11.13 16.55
N LEU A 212 1.14 10.84 16.35
CA LEU A 212 0.37 9.97 17.24
C LEU A 212 0.87 8.52 17.24
N LEU A 213 1.24 7.97 16.08
CA LEU A 213 1.81 6.62 15.95
C LEU A 213 3.15 6.49 16.68
N THR A 214 3.97 7.55 16.74
CA THR A 214 5.18 7.54 17.58
C THR A 214 4.88 7.48 19.08
N GLY A 215 3.62 7.68 19.48
CA GLY A 215 3.13 7.41 20.82
C GLY A 215 3.29 5.94 21.25
N ASN A 216 3.60 5.00 20.34
CA ASN A 216 3.84 3.59 20.66
C ASN A 216 4.84 3.39 21.81
N TRP A 217 5.84 4.28 21.95
CA TRP A 217 6.89 4.14 22.96
C TRP A 217 6.58 4.83 24.30
N TRP A 218 5.64 5.78 24.34
CA TRP A 218 5.45 6.65 25.52
C TRP A 218 3.99 6.85 25.94
N ASN A 219 3.03 6.69 25.01
CA ASN A 219 1.62 6.91 25.28
C ASN A 219 0.74 6.00 24.40
N GLN A 220 0.28 4.89 24.99
CA GLN A 220 -0.57 3.92 24.30
C GLN A 220 -1.88 4.53 23.79
N ARG A 221 -2.42 5.58 24.42
CA ARG A 221 -3.66 6.22 23.96
C ARG A 221 -3.43 7.00 22.67
N ALA A 222 -2.34 7.76 22.62
CA ALA A 222 -1.93 8.46 21.41
C ALA A 222 -1.69 7.47 20.26
N TYR A 223 -1.00 6.37 20.54
CA TYR A 223 -0.77 5.29 19.57
C TYR A 223 -2.07 4.71 19.01
N MET A 224 -3.03 4.34 19.86
CA MET A 224 -4.31 3.79 19.41
C MET A 224 -5.12 4.80 18.59
N LEU A 225 -5.07 6.09 18.93
CA LEU A 225 -5.69 7.14 18.13
C LEU A 225 -4.99 7.27 16.77
N GLY A 226 -3.66 7.23 16.73
CA GLY A 226 -2.88 7.22 15.49
C GLY A 226 -3.23 6.04 14.59
N LEU A 227 -3.37 4.82 15.15
CA LEU A 227 -3.80 3.65 14.39
C LEU A 227 -5.22 3.81 13.83
N ALA A 228 -6.14 4.38 14.60
CA ALA A 228 -7.51 4.63 14.14
C ALA A 228 -7.54 5.65 12.99
N LEU A 229 -6.76 6.73 13.07
CA LEU A 229 -6.65 7.74 12.01
C LEU A 229 -5.96 7.18 10.76
N ALA A 230 -4.91 6.38 10.92
CA ALA A 230 -4.25 5.69 9.82
C ALA A 230 -5.23 4.73 9.10
N ALA A 231 -5.95 3.90 9.86
CA ALA A 231 -6.97 3.02 9.32
C ALA A 231 -8.08 3.80 8.57
N GLY A 232 -8.56 4.90 9.16
CA GLY A 232 -9.52 5.79 8.50
C GLY A 232 -9.01 6.36 7.18
N THR A 233 -7.74 6.77 7.14
CA THR A 233 -7.08 7.25 5.91
C THR A 233 -7.08 6.17 4.83
N PHE A 234 -6.67 4.94 5.17
CA PHE A 234 -6.66 3.84 4.20
C PHE A 234 -8.06 3.40 3.75
N ILE A 235 -9.07 3.49 4.61
CA ILE A 235 -10.47 3.25 4.23
C ILE A 235 -10.93 4.31 3.21
N VAL A 236 -10.59 5.58 3.47
CA VAL A 236 -10.89 6.67 2.53
C VAL A 236 -10.19 6.45 1.19
N THR A 237 -8.90 6.11 1.18
CA THR A 237 -8.19 5.87 -0.09
C THR A 237 -8.75 4.66 -0.84
N LEU A 238 -9.10 3.57 -0.14
CA LEU A 238 -9.76 2.42 -0.75
C LEU A 238 -11.14 2.76 -1.34
N SER A 239 -11.86 3.73 -0.77
CA SER A 239 -13.13 4.20 -1.35
C SER A 239 -12.97 4.80 -2.75
N PHE A 240 -11.77 5.31 -3.09
CA PHE A 240 -11.46 5.78 -4.44
C PHE A 240 -11.38 4.66 -5.48
N MET A 241 -11.20 3.40 -5.05
CA MET A 241 -11.28 2.26 -5.98
C MET A 241 -12.65 2.18 -6.65
N VAL A 242 -13.71 2.59 -5.94
CA VAL A 242 -15.08 2.57 -6.44
C VAL A 242 -15.46 3.90 -7.06
N THR A 243 -15.07 5.01 -6.44
CA THR A 243 -15.55 6.35 -6.83
C THR A 243 -14.73 7.00 -7.93
N PHE A 244 -13.44 6.68 -8.06
CA PHE A 244 -12.56 7.24 -9.09
C PHE A 244 -12.44 6.29 -10.29
N ALA A 245 -13.21 6.53 -11.36
CA ALA A 245 -13.25 5.67 -12.54
C ALA A 245 -11.87 5.36 -13.19
N PRO A 246 -10.91 6.31 -13.31
CA PRO A 246 -9.58 6.05 -13.88
C PRO A 246 -8.68 5.12 -13.06
N THR A 247 -9.16 4.66 -11.90
CA THR A 247 -8.62 3.48 -11.21
C THR A 247 -8.58 2.26 -12.12
N TRP A 248 -9.62 2.08 -12.93
CA TRP A 248 -9.81 0.93 -13.81
C TRP A 248 -9.25 1.25 -15.20
N ASN A 249 -8.51 0.31 -15.78
CA ASN A 249 -7.91 0.50 -17.08
C ASN A 249 -8.96 0.34 -18.18
N GLY A 250 -9.51 1.47 -18.63
CA GLY A 250 -10.54 1.50 -19.68
C GLY A 250 -10.09 0.91 -21.02
N SER A 251 -8.80 1.00 -21.38
CA SER A 251 -8.30 0.43 -22.64
C SER A 251 -8.23 -1.10 -22.62
N LEU A 252 -8.26 -1.72 -21.43
CA LEU A 252 -8.32 -3.17 -21.25
C LEU A 252 -9.73 -3.67 -20.88
N GLY A 253 -10.75 -2.81 -20.98
CA GLY A 253 -12.14 -3.16 -20.67
C GLY A 253 -12.59 -2.84 -19.24
N GLY A 254 -11.79 -2.11 -18.46
CA GLY A 254 -12.14 -1.70 -17.09
C GLY A 254 -11.87 -2.80 -16.07
N PHE A 255 -12.79 -2.99 -15.10
CA PHE A 255 -12.65 -4.02 -14.07
C PHE A 255 -12.46 -5.41 -14.70
N PRO A 256 -11.50 -6.23 -14.25
CA PRO A 256 -10.65 -6.08 -13.06
C PRO A 256 -9.27 -5.46 -13.32
N TYR A 257 -9.00 -4.89 -14.49
CA TYR A 257 -7.68 -4.34 -14.82
C TYR A 257 -7.45 -2.99 -14.16
N LEU A 258 -6.33 -2.85 -13.44
CA LEU A 258 -5.98 -1.64 -12.70
C LEU A 258 -4.96 -0.78 -13.45
N THR A 259 -5.12 0.54 -13.36
CA THR A 259 -4.06 1.51 -13.73
C THR A 259 -2.97 1.57 -12.64
N SER A 260 -1.88 2.30 -12.86
CA SER A 260 -0.85 2.51 -11.81
C SER A 260 -1.45 3.13 -10.53
N SER A 261 -2.42 4.05 -10.67
CA SER A 261 -3.16 4.61 -9.54
C SER A 261 -4.02 3.56 -8.84
N GLY A 262 -4.73 2.71 -9.60
CA GLY A 262 -5.50 1.61 -9.03
C GLY A 262 -4.64 0.62 -8.24
N GLN A 263 -3.45 0.27 -8.76
CA GLN A 263 -2.50 -0.58 -8.04
C GLN A 263 -1.92 0.09 -6.79
N PHE A 264 -1.80 1.41 -6.78
CA PHE A 264 -1.41 2.17 -5.59
C PHE A 264 -2.50 2.10 -4.52
N LEU A 265 -3.76 2.35 -4.89
CA LEU A 265 -4.90 2.34 -3.97
C LEU A 265 -5.17 0.93 -3.40
N LEU A 266 -5.10 -0.12 -4.24
CA LEU A 266 -5.35 -1.49 -3.79
C LEU A 266 -4.36 -1.94 -2.70
N LYS A 267 -3.11 -1.45 -2.74
CA LYS A 267 -2.10 -1.77 -1.70
C LYS A 267 -2.49 -1.20 -0.33
N ASP A 268 -3.32 -0.16 -0.24
CA ASP A 268 -3.79 0.37 1.05
C ASP A 268 -4.64 -0.63 1.82
N LEU A 269 -5.21 -1.64 1.16
CA LEU A 269 -5.86 -2.78 1.83
C LEU A 269 -4.88 -3.53 2.74
N LEU A 270 -3.63 -3.68 2.30
CA LEU A 270 -2.59 -4.34 3.08
C LEU A 270 -2.08 -3.43 4.22
N LEU A 271 -2.10 -2.11 4.04
CA LEU A 271 -1.76 -1.19 5.12
C LEU A 271 -2.86 -1.18 6.19
N LEU A 272 -4.13 -1.24 5.78
CA LEU A 272 -5.27 -1.40 6.66
C LEU A 272 -5.20 -2.73 7.43
N ALA A 273 -4.82 -3.82 6.77
CA ALA A 273 -4.56 -5.10 7.44
C ALA A 273 -3.43 -4.99 8.47
N GLY A 274 -2.36 -4.23 8.15
CA GLY A 274 -1.30 -3.88 9.10
C GLY A 274 -1.83 -3.15 10.34
N CYS A 275 -2.70 -2.14 10.16
CA CYS A 275 -3.36 -1.46 11.27
C CYS A 275 -4.15 -2.43 12.15
N CYS A 276 -4.88 -3.39 11.57
CA CYS A 276 -5.62 -4.41 12.33
C CYS A 276 -4.68 -5.26 13.20
N VAL A 277 -3.55 -5.73 12.64
CA VAL A 277 -2.54 -6.53 13.39
C VAL A 277 -1.91 -5.73 14.53
N LEU A 278 -1.66 -4.44 14.30
CA LEU A 278 -1.07 -3.53 15.27
C LEU A 278 -2.05 -3.15 16.39
N ALA A 279 -3.36 -3.12 16.10
CA ALA A 279 -4.42 -2.81 17.06
C ALA A 279 -4.90 -4.05 17.86
N ALA A 280 -4.78 -5.26 17.29
CA ALA A 280 -5.27 -6.50 17.90
C ALA A 280 -4.61 -6.78 19.26
N LYS A 281 -5.41 -7.29 20.21
CA LYS A 281 -4.91 -7.81 21.50
C LYS A 281 -4.34 -9.21 21.28
N GLY A 282 -3.09 -9.42 21.68
CA GLY A 282 -2.43 -10.72 21.57
C GLY A 282 -1.70 -10.95 20.24
N ARG A 283 -1.16 -12.16 20.11
CA ARG A 283 -0.47 -12.66 18.94
C ARG A 283 -0.94 -14.08 18.68
#